data_AF-A0A973W8S3-F1
#
_entry.id   AF-A0A973W8S3-F1
#
_cell.length_a   1.000
_cell.length_b   1.000
_cell.length_c   1.000
_cell.angle_alpha   90.00
_cell.angle_beta   90.00
_cell.angle_gamma   90.00
#
_symmetry.space_group_name_H-M   'P 1'
#
loop_
_entity.id
_entity.type
_entity.pdbx_description
1 polymer ?
#
loop_
_entity_poly.entity_id
_entity_poly.type
_entity_poly.pdbx_seq_one_letter_code
_entity_poly.pdbx_strand_id
1 'polypeptide(L)' 'MRGTELPEWRKRNGFTQETLRIALGVKSRQTIITWEKQTDPLPRLVKLALLALENFPEERNVTALATVHRTPIPASF' A
#
# COMPACT_ATOMS: atom_id res chain seq x y z
N MET A 1 -6.66 13.18 5.77
CA MET A 1 -5.87 12.41 6.75
C MET A 1 -4.48 12.98 6.93
N ARG A 2 -4.11 13.25 8.18
CA ARG A 2 -2.78 13.58 8.70
C ARG A 2 -1.98 12.30 8.98
N GLY A 3 -0.67 12.44 9.11
CA GLY A 3 0.20 11.32 9.43
C GLY A 3 -0.17 10.62 10.75
N THR A 4 -0.46 11.39 11.79
CA THR A 4 -0.87 10.89 13.10
C THR A 4 -2.20 10.11 13.11
N GLU A 5 -3.03 10.25 12.08
CA GLU A 5 -4.28 9.50 11.92
C GLU A 5 -4.09 8.15 11.19
N LEU A 6 -2.93 7.98 10.54
CA LEU A 6 -2.60 6.78 9.77
C LEU A 6 -2.54 5.50 10.63
N PRO A 7 -2.00 5.48 11.87
CA PRO A 7 -1.98 4.27 12.70
C PRO A 7 -3.39 3.72 12.97
N GLU A 8 -4.34 4.61 13.27
CA GLU A 8 -5.72 4.23 13.54
C GLU A 8 -6.42 3.75 12.27
N TRP A 9 -6.26 4.46 11.16
CA TRP A 9 -6.77 4.00 9.86
C TRP A 9 -6.23 2.61 9.49
N ARG A 10 -4.94 2.38 9.72
CA ARG A 10 -4.25 1.13 9.40
C ARG A 10 -4.80 -0.03 10.21
N LYS A 11 -4.96 0.14 11.52
CA LYS A 11 -5.56 -0.87 12.42
C LYS A 11 -7.01 -1.19 12.02
N ARG A 12 -7.83 -0.17 11.75
CA ARG A 12 -9.23 -0.34 11.32
C ARG A 12 -9.34 -1.14 10.01
N ASN A 13 -8.37 -0.97 9.12
CA ASN A 13 -8.33 -1.68 7.83
C ASN A 13 -7.55 -3.01 7.88
N GLY A 14 -7.15 -3.49 9.07
CA GLY A 14 -6.51 -4.80 9.24
C GLY A 14 -5.03 -4.84 8.81
N PHE A 15 -4.40 -3.69 8.62
CA PHE A 15 -3.02 -3.64 8.17
C PHE A 15 -2.02 -3.58 9.34
N THR A 16 -0.88 -4.24 9.18
CA THR A 16 0.38 -3.98 9.89
C THR A 16 1.21 -2.94 9.13
N GLN A 17 2.22 -2.32 9.75
CA GLN A 17 3.12 -1.40 9.04
C GLN A 17 3.78 -2.06 7.82
N GLU A 18 4.10 -3.36 7.93
CA GLU A 18 4.74 -4.12 6.85
C GLU A 18 3.76 -4.44 5.72
N THR A 19 2.54 -4.88 6.04
CA THR A 19 1.53 -5.18 5.01
C THR A 19 1.05 -3.90 4.31
N LEU A 20 0.94 -2.77 5.03
CA LEU A 20 0.65 -1.48 4.40
C LEU A 20 1.79 -1.03 3.47
N ARG A 21 3.06 -1.24 3.89
CA ARG A 21 4.22 -0.96 3.04
C ARG A 21 4.12 -1.73 1.72
N ILE A 22 3.82 -3.03 1.79
CA ILE A 22 3.68 -3.90 0.63
C ILE A 22 2.51 -3.44 -0.24
N ALA A 23 1.33 -3.19 0.34
CA ALA A 23 0.13 -2.76 -0.37
C ALA A 23 0.33 -1.41 -1.10
N LEU A 24 1.09 -0.49 -0.50
CA LEU A 24 1.40 0.81 -1.12
C LEU A 24 2.61 0.76 -2.06
N GLY A 25 3.27 -0.39 -2.23
CA GLY A 25 4.47 -0.52 -3.06
C GLY A 25 5.66 0.29 -2.56
N VAL A 26 5.70 0.62 -1.26
CA VAL A 26 6.76 1.45 -0.68
C VAL A 26 7.97 0.59 -0.37
N LYS A 27 9.17 1.05 -0.70
CA LYS A 27 10.39 0.24 -0.54
C LYS A 27 10.75 -0.02 0.93
N SER A 28 10.57 0.96 1.80
CA SER A 28 11.01 0.89 3.19
C SER A 28 9.86 0.98 4.18
N ARG A 29 9.88 0.12 5.20
CA ARG A 29 8.97 0.21 6.35
C ARG A 29 9.15 1.53 7.12
N GLN A 30 10.37 2.08 7.11
CA GLN A 30 10.67 3.35 7.77
C GLN A 30 9.85 4.51 7.18
N THR A 31 9.49 4.44 5.89
CA THR A 31 8.62 5.45 5.28
C THR A 31 7.24 5.47 5.93
N ILE A 32 6.64 4.30 6.21
CA ILE A 32 5.36 4.20 6.92
C ILE A 32 5.49 4.74 8.34
N ILE A 33 6.55 4.38 9.06
CA ILE A 33 6.80 4.87 10.43
C ILE A 33 6.95 6.40 10.45
N THR A 34 7.68 6.95 9.47
CA THR A 34 7.87 8.40 9.34
C THR A 34 6.54 9.09 9.07
N TRP A 35 5.72 8.51 8.20
CA TRP A 35 4.38 9.02 7.94
C TRP A 35 3.44 8.93 9.14
N GLU A 36 3.54 7.90 9.96
CA GLU A 36 2.72 7.77 11.18
C GLU A 36 3.11 8.81 12.26
N LYS A 37 4.34 9.34 12.21
CA LYS A 37 4.86 10.31 13.19
C LYS A 37 4.66 11.77 12.78
N GLN A 38 4.47 12.07 11.51
CA GLN A 38 4.31 13.46 11.06
C GLN A 38 2.92 14.02 11.43
N THR A 39 2.89 15.24 11.94
CA THR A 39 1.65 16.00 12.17
C THR A 39 1.07 16.55 10.87
N ASP A 40 1.89 16.63 9.83
CA ASP A 40 1.51 17.15 8.53
C ASP A 40 0.53 16.24 7.77
N PRO A 41 -0.24 16.82 6.83
CA PRO A 41 -1.08 16.04 5.94
C PRO A 41 -0.25 15.07 5.08
N LEU A 42 -0.71 13.83 4.94
CA LEU A 42 -0.08 12.89 4.00
C LEU A 42 -0.07 13.46 2.57
N PRO A 43 0.94 13.13 1.74
CA PRO A 43 0.94 13.49 0.32
C PRO A 43 -0.36 13.06 -0.37
N ARG A 44 -0.83 13.84 -1.35
CA ARG A 44 -2.11 13.58 -2.03
C ARG A 44 -2.16 12.18 -2.65
N LEU A 45 -1.07 11.75 -3.27
CA LEU A 45 -0.95 10.43 -3.86
C LEU A 45 -1.17 9.30 -2.84
N VAL A 46 -0.55 9.43 -1.65
CA VAL A 46 -0.71 8.46 -0.56
C VAL A 46 -2.16 8.43 -0.09
N LYS A 47 -2.81 9.59 0.06
CA LYS A 47 -4.24 9.65 0.43
C LYS A 47 -5.13 8.91 -0.58
N LEU A 48 -4.88 9.08 -1.88
CA LEU A 48 -5.64 8.39 -2.93
C LEU A 48 -5.41 6.88 -2.89
N ALA A 49 -4.16 6.44 -2.71
CA ALA A 49 -3.84 5.02 -2.57
C ALA A 49 -4.53 4.39 -1.35
N LEU A 50 -4.57 5.10 -0.22
CA LEU A 50 -5.28 4.65 0.98
C LEU A 50 -6.79 4.56 0.75
N LEU A 51 -7.39 5.54 0.07
CA LEU A 51 -8.80 5.49 -0.31
C LEU A 51 -9.09 4.31 -1.24
N ALA A 52 -8.22 4.02 -2.21
CA ALA A 52 -8.36 2.86 -3.08
C ALA A 52 -8.35 1.56 -2.27
N LEU A 53 -7.37 1.40 -1.36
CA LEU A 53 -7.32 0.22 -0.48
C LEU A 53 -8.57 0.12 0.40
N GLU A 54 -9.12 1.24 0.88
CA GLU A 54 -10.33 1.26 1.70
C GLU A 54 -11.57 0.79 0.92
N ASN A 55 -11.74 1.26 -0.31
CA ASN A 55 -12.95 1.01 -1.12
C ASN A 55 -12.89 -0.29 -1.93
N PHE A 56 -11.69 -0.81 -2.23
CA PHE A 56 -11.49 -2.01 -3.03
C PHE A 56 -10.71 -3.06 -2.22
N PRO A 57 -11.36 -3.75 -1.26
CA PRO A 57 -10.69 -4.70 -0.38
C PRO A 57 -10.09 -5.90 -1.13
N GLU A 58 -10.64 -6.29 -2.27
CA GLU A 58 -10.10 -7.33 -3.16
C GLU A 58 -8.70 -6.98 -3.68
N GLU A 59 -8.44 -5.70 -3.95
CA GLU A 59 -7.15 -5.19 -4.45
C GLU A 59 -6.07 -5.12 -3.35
N ARG A 60 -6.41 -5.38 -2.07
CA ARG A 60 -5.42 -5.41 -0.98
C ARG A 60 -4.44 -6.58 -1.11
N ASN A 61 -4.75 -7.58 -1.93
CA ASN A 61 -3.97 -8.80 -2.16
C ASN A 61 -3.03 -8.69 -3.38
N VAL A 62 -2.38 -7.54 -3.59
CA VAL A 62 -1.46 -7.34 -4.75
C VAL A 62 -0.30 -8.35 -4.76
N THR A 63 0.05 -8.95 -3.62
CA THR A 63 1.07 -10.02 -3.55
C THR A 63 0.62 -11.35 -4.18
N ALA A 64 -0.68 -11.61 -4.36
CA ALA A 64 -1.18 -12.87 -4.90
C ALA A 64 -1.23 -12.91 -6.44
N LEU A 65 -1.38 -11.76 -7.11
CA LEU A 65 -1.59 -11.69 -8.56
C LEU A 65 -0.31 -11.54 -9.39
N ALA A 66 0.84 -11.25 -8.77
CA ALA A 66 2.13 -11.25 -9.49
C ALA A 66 2.53 -12.66 -10.01
N THR A 67 1.77 -13.70 -9.65
CA THR A 67 1.96 -15.09 -10.09
C THR A 67 0.98 -15.53 -11.19
N VAL A 68 0.21 -14.62 -11.79
CA VAL A 68 -0.70 -14.97 -12.90
C VAL A 68 -0.20 -14.35 -14.20
N HIS A 69 0.43 -15.20 -15.01
CA HIS A 69 0.74 -15.05 -16.44
C HIS A 69 1.64 -13.87 -16.86
N ARG A 70 2.96 -14.05 -16.68
CA ARG A 70 3.91 -13.68 -17.76
C ARG A 70 4.07 -14.91 -18.66
N THR A 71 3.30 -15.00 -19.73
CA THR A 71 3.63 -15.91 -20.84
C THR A 71 4.96 -15.42 -21.43
N PRO A 72 6.02 -16.24 -21.48
CA PRO A 72 7.20 -15.88 -22.24
C PRO A 72 6.78 -15.79 -23.71
N ILE A 73 7.02 -14.63 -24.33
CA ILE A 73 6.88 -14.48 -25.78
C ILE A 73 7.88 -15.46 -26.40
N PRO A 74 7.45 -16.47 -27.17
CA PRO A 74 8.39 -17.36 -27.81
C PRO A 74 9.24 -16.54 -28.78
N ALA A 75 10.56 -16.54 -28.56
CA ALA A 75 11.51 -16.01 -29.53
C ALA A 75 11.33 -16.84 -30.82
N SER A 76 10.66 -16.26 -31.81
CA SER A 76 10.64 -16.82 -33.15
C SER A 76 11.97 -16.48 -33.82
N PHE A 77 12.52 -17.50 -34.46
CA PHE A 77 13.85 -17.64 -35.08
C PHE A 77 14.26 -16.50 -36.01
#